data_AF-A0A0C3CAE8-F1
#
_entry.id   AF-A0A0C3CAE8-F1
#
_cell.length_a   1.000
_cell.length_b   1.000
_cell.length_c   1.000
_cell.angle_alpha   90.00
_cell.angle_beta   90.00
_cell.angle_gamma   90.00
#
_symmetry.space_group_name_H-M   'P 1'
#
loop_
_entity.id
_entity.type
_entity.pdbx_description
1 polymer ?
#
loop_
_entity_poly.entity_id
_entity_poly.type
_entity_poly.pdbx_seq_one_letter_code
_entity_poly.pdbx_strand_id
1 'polypeptide(L)'
;MEILHAVAIISITLVVAYSLATALVTAIWNTFDTVSRDYTTTTNNTLRTLRNGSGYASTKVCHKEMDVKTGILSVYAEQMEKARIRAAHSRKKKKAEHKKLAHQGDSSIPQATCSTSLPHDHPSVTADETNLFMSSDHDDTLTTIILESRLAVTNWTFDWGAENLWDRRFNHELATARNRGRHAVDTFFEDCDQHAKEGRDILRDLKFAAELRVDSTFDEIRDLFLQGYDLVLSVASEVKFFEVKLDEYCPAVPSTQCSDIRHYASGI
;
A
#
# COMPACT_ATOMS: atom_id res chain seq x y z
N MET A 1 24.38 -16.84 40.32
CA MET A 1 24.39 -17.83 39.22
C MET A 1 23.05 -17.84 38.49
N GLU A 2 21.91 -17.98 39.18
CA GLU A 2 20.58 -18.03 38.54
C GLU A 2 20.20 -16.79 37.72
N ILE A 3 20.57 -15.58 38.19
CA ILE A 3 20.32 -14.32 37.46
C ILE A 3 21.05 -14.29 36.10
N LEU A 4 22.29 -14.77 36.05
CA LEU A 4 23.08 -14.83 34.80
C LEU A 4 22.46 -15.81 33.79
N HIS A 5 21.93 -16.94 34.26
CA HIS A 5 21.22 -17.89 33.40
C HIS A 5 19.92 -17.31 32.84
N ALA A 6 19.13 -16.62 33.67
CA ALA A 6 17.90 -15.97 33.22
C ALA A 6 18.16 -14.90 32.15
N VAL A 7 19.18 -14.05 32.36
CA VAL A 7 19.57 -13.03 31.38
C VAL A 7 20.05 -13.64 30.06
N ALA A 8 20.84 -14.72 30.12
CA ALA A 8 21.31 -15.42 28.93
C ALA A 8 20.14 -16.03 28.11
N ILE A 9 19.16 -16.65 28.78
CA ILE A 9 17.99 -17.23 28.11
C ILE A 9 17.15 -16.15 27.42
N ILE A 10 16.91 -15.02 28.08
CA ILE A 10 16.14 -13.90 27.51
C ILE A 10 16.86 -13.34 26.28
N SER A 11 18.16 -13.11 26.38
CA SER A 11 18.98 -12.59 25.26
C SER A 11 18.94 -13.53 24.04
N ILE A 12 19.13 -14.83 24.24
CA ILE A 12 19.05 -15.83 23.16
C ILE A 12 17.67 -15.83 22.51
N THR A 13 16.61 -15.77 23.32
CA THR A 13 15.23 -15.80 22.82
C THR A 13 14.93 -14.57 21.94
N LEU A 14 15.40 -13.39 22.34
CA LEU A 14 15.23 -12.15 21.55
C LEU A 14 16.00 -12.19 20.23
N VAL A 15 17.24 -12.70 20.24
CA VAL A 15 18.05 -12.85 19.01
C VAL A 15 17.39 -13.82 18.02
N VAL A 16 16.86 -14.93 18.52
CA VAL A 16 16.15 -15.93 17.68
C VAL A 16 14.85 -15.34 17.12
N ALA A 17 14.06 -14.64 17.94
CA ALA A 17 12.83 -14.00 17.49
C ALA A 17 13.10 -12.92 16.41
N TYR A 18 14.13 -12.09 16.60
CA TYR A 18 14.55 -11.10 15.61
C TYR A 18 15.01 -11.74 14.30
N SER A 19 15.81 -12.81 14.38
CA SER A 19 16.29 -13.54 13.19
C SER A 19 15.14 -14.21 12.43
N LEU A 20 14.13 -14.72 13.13
CA LEU A 20 12.92 -15.28 12.53
C LEU A 20 12.07 -14.20 11.86
N ALA A 21 11.92 -13.03 12.49
CA ALA A 21 11.16 -11.92 11.94
C ALA A 21 11.81 -11.37 10.66
N THR A 22 13.13 -11.13 10.68
CA THR A 22 13.86 -10.67 9.48
C THR A 22 13.84 -11.71 8.37
N ALA A 23 13.98 -13.00 8.69
CA ALA A 23 13.84 -14.08 7.72
C ALA A 23 12.42 -14.15 7.13
N LEU A 24 11.37 -13.95 7.95
CA LEU A 24 9.98 -13.93 7.50
C LEU A 24 9.70 -12.73 6.59
N VAL A 25 10.14 -11.53 6.96
CA VAL A 25 10.01 -10.33 6.12
C VAL A 25 10.75 -10.53 4.80
N THR A 26 11.98 -11.03 4.84
CA THR A 26 12.77 -11.35 3.64
C THR A 26 12.07 -12.40 2.78
N ALA A 27 11.48 -13.44 3.40
CA ALA A 27 10.76 -14.48 2.68
C ALA A 27 9.47 -13.94 2.05
N ILE A 28 8.71 -13.11 2.76
CA ILE A 28 7.51 -12.42 2.23
C ILE A 28 7.92 -11.53 1.07
N TRP A 29 9.00 -10.75 1.21
CA TRP A 29 9.51 -9.88 0.17
C TRP A 29 9.97 -10.67 -1.06
N ASN A 30 10.78 -11.71 -0.87
CA ASN A 30 11.23 -12.57 -1.96
C ASN A 30 10.05 -13.29 -2.61
N THR A 31 9.05 -13.69 -1.84
CA THR A 31 7.82 -14.27 -2.38
C THR A 31 7.05 -13.23 -3.17
N PHE A 32 6.98 -11.99 -2.70
CA PHE A 32 6.37 -10.89 -3.44
C PHE A 32 7.12 -10.62 -4.75
N ASP A 33 8.45 -10.52 -4.73
CA ASP A 33 9.29 -10.35 -5.92
C ASP A 33 9.15 -11.53 -6.89
N THR A 34 9.13 -12.76 -6.37
CA THR A 34 9.01 -13.99 -7.17
C THR A 34 7.62 -14.10 -7.78
N VAL A 35 6.56 -13.92 -6.98
CA VAL A 35 5.18 -13.86 -7.48
C VAL A 35 5.02 -12.71 -8.46
N SER A 36 5.64 -11.56 -8.23
CA SER A 36 5.61 -10.44 -9.16
C SER A 36 6.26 -10.79 -10.52
N ARG A 37 7.40 -11.50 -10.50
CA ARG A 37 8.08 -12.04 -11.69
C ARG A 37 7.31 -13.19 -12.38
N ASP A 38 6.72 -14.08 -11.61
CA ASP A 38 6.03 -15.26 -12.14
C ASP A 38 4.66 -14.90 -12.67
N TYR A 39 3.97 -13.92 -12.07
CA TYR A 39 2.71 -13.40 -12.58
C TYR A 39 2.93 -12.70 -13.91
N THR A 40 3.97 -11.86 -14.04
CA THR A 40 4.31 -11.27 -15.35
C THR A 40 4.65 -12.35 -16.37
N THR A 41 5.39 -13.40 -16.01
CA THR A 41 5.75 -14.49 -16.93
C THR A 41 4.56 -15.36 -17.34
N THR A 42 3.71 -15.75 -16.37
CA THR A 42 2.57 -16.67 -16.58
C THR A 42 1.42 -15.99 -17.32
N THR A 43 1.14 -14.72 -17.01
CA THR A 43 0.10 -13.95 -17.70
C THR A 43 0.50 -13.70 -19.15
N ASN A 44 1.78 -13.34 -19.38
CA ASN A 44 2.32 -13.23 -20.74
C ASN A 44 2.24 -14.56 -21.52
N ASN A 45 2.56 -15.70 -20.89
CA ASN A 45 2.48 -17.00 -21.54
C ASN A 45 1.03 -17.46 -21.81
N THR A 46 0.10 -17.19 -20.90
CA THR A 46 -1.32 -17.57 -21.04
C THR A 46 -2.01 -16.72 -22.10
N LEU A 47 -1.77 -15.40 -22.11
CA LEU A 47 -2.24 -14.51 -23.16
C LEU A 47 -1.62 -14.87 -24.52
N ARG A 48 -0.33 -15.27 -24.55
CA ARG A 48 0.32 -15.78 -25.77
C ARG A 48 -0.32 -17.08 -26.27
N THR A 49 -0.72 -17.99 -25.38
CA THR A 49 -1.35 -19.26 -25.76
C THR A 49 -2.78 -19.06 -26.24
N LEU A 50 -3.56 -18.19 -25.58
CA LEU A 50 -4.91 -17.84 -26.01
C LEU A 50 -4.90 -17.06 -27.34
N ARG A 51 -3.90 -16.21 -27.57
CA ARG A 51 -3.75 -15.43 -28.80
C ARG A 51 -3.27 -16.27 -29.98
N ASN A 52 -2.37 -17.23 -29.76
CA ASN A 52 -1.89 -18.14 -30.80
C ASN A 52 -2.84 -19.34 -31.05
N GLY A 53 -3.75 -19.62 -30.12
CA GLY A 53 -4.74 -20.70 -30.20
C GLY A 53 -6.07 -20.32 -30.87
N SER A 54 -6.22 -19.08 -31.37
CA SER A 54 -7.43 -18.64 -32.08
C SER A 54 -7.48 -19.16 -33.53
N GLY A 55 -7.30 -20.47 -33.68
CA GLY A 55 -7.67 -21.25 -34.85
C GLY A 55 -8.67 -22.31 -34.42
N TYR A 56 -9.96 -21.97 -34.44
CA TYR A 56 -11.13 -22.87 -34.47
C TYR A 56 -11.05 -24.19 -33.68
N ALA A 57 -11.44 -24.18 -32.40
CA ALA A 57 -12.12 -25.30 -31.73
C ALA A 57 -12.74 -24.80 -30.40
N SER A 58 -14.01 -24.39 -30.42
CA SER A 58 -15.16 -25.19 -29.94
C SER A 58 -15.04 -25.71 -28.49
N THR A 59 -15.66 -24.94 -27.59
CA THR A 59 -16.37 -25.29 -26.34
C THR A 59 -16.10 -26.67 -25.68
N LYS A 60 -15.66 -26.64 -24.41
CA LYS A 60 -16.13 -27.45 -23.25
C LYS A 60 -15.03 -27.75 -22.22
N VAL A 61 -14.38 -26.74 -21.64
CA VAL A 61 -13.67 -26.85 -20.33
C VAL A 61 -13.70 -25.42 -19.77
N CYS A 62 -14.36 -25.07 -18.69
CA CYS A 62 -14.02 -25.41 -17.32
C CYS A 62 -15.16 -24.92 -16.41
N HIS A 63 -15.91 -25.83 -15.77
CA HIS A 63 -16.95 -25.49 -14.79
C HIS A 63 -16.57 -25.87 -13.35
N LYS A 64 -15.30 -26.28 -13.12
CA LYS A 64 -14.84 -26.78 -11.82
C LYS A 64 -13.91 -25.85 -11.05
N GLU A 65 -13.49 -24.73 -11.63
CA GLU A 65 -12.50 -23.83 -11.00
C GLU A 65 -13.12 -22.53 -10.41
N MET A 66 -14.41 -22.29 -10.63
CA MET A 66 -15.13 -21.13 -10.03
C MET A 66 -15.57 -21.37 -8.57
N ASP A 67 -15.64 -22.62 -8.09
CA ASP A 67 -16.17 -22.88 -6.74
C ASP A 67 -15.17 -22.59 -5.62
N VAL A 68 -13.85 -22.66 -5.87
CA VAL A 68 -12.83 -22.45 -4.81
C VAL A 68 -12.56 -20.96 -4.56
N LYS A 69 -12.57 -20.11 -5.59
CA LYS A 69 -12.36 -18.65 -5.45
C LYS A 69 -13.55 -17.94 -4.77
N THR A 70 -14.74 -18.51 -4.88
CA THR A 70 -15.96 -17.95 -4.27
C THR A 70 -15.96 -18.08 -2.74
N GLY A 71 -15.35 -19.14 -2.19
CA GLY A 71 -15.27 -19.36 -0.75
C GLY A 71 -14.37 -18.36 -0.02
N ILE A 72 -13.22 -17.99 -0.60
CA ILE A 72 -12.24 -17.09 0.04
C ILE A 72 -12.76 -15.64 0.06
N LEU A 73 -13.38 -15.19 -1.03
CA LEU A 73 -14.00 -13.86 -1.10
C LEU A 73 -15.20 -13.72 -0.14
N SER A 74 -15.93 -14.82 0.10
CA SER A 74 -17.04 -14.85 1.06
C SER A 74 -16.57 -14.62 2.50
N VAL A 75 -15.46 -15.24 2.91
CA VAL A 75 -14.93 -15.09 4.28
C VAL A 75 -14.44 -13.67 4.53
N TYR A 76 -13.78 -13.05 3.56
CA TYR A 76 -13.29 -11.68 3.67
C TYR A 76 -14.44 -10.66 3.77
N ALA A 77 -15.47 -10.80 2.93
CA ALA A 77 -16.66 -9.96 2.98
C ALA A 77 -17.41 -10.08 4.33
N GLU A 78 -17.48 -11.29 4.89
CA GLU A 78 -18.10 -11.52 6.20
C GLU A 78 -17.29 -10.86 7.33
N GLN A 79 -15.97 -10.92 7.28
CA GLN A 79 -15.10 -10.27 8.28
C GLN A 79 -15.18 -8.75 8.23
N MET A 80 -15.20 -8.18 7.02
CA MET A 80 -15.42 -6.75 6.80
C MET A 80 -16.78 -6.30 7.37
N GLU A 81 -17.85 -7.03 7.12
CA GLU A 81 -19.18 -6.68 7.63
C GLU A 81 -19.22 -6.78 9.16
N LYS A 82 -18.59 -7.81 9.76
CA LYS A 82 -18.43 -7.91 11.22
C LYS A 82 -17.63 -6.74 11.80
N ALA A 83 -16.56 -6.30 11.13
CA ALA A 83 -15.79 -5.12 11.55
C ALA A 83 -16.64 -3.84 11.49
N ARG A 84 -17.41 -3.65 10.41
CA ARG A 84 -18.31 -2.51 10.23
C ARG A 84 -19.39 -2.44 11.31
N ILE A 85 -20.02 -3.58 11.62
CA ILE A 85 -21.03 -3.70 12.68
C ILE A 85 -20.42 -3.35 14.04
N ARG A 86 -19.23 -3.89 14.37
CA ARG A 86 -18.51 -3.57 15.63
C ARG A 86 -18.21 -2.07 15.75
N ALA A 87 -17.74 -1.44 14.68
CA ALA A 87 -17.49 0.00 14.65
C ALA A 87 -18.78 0.82 14.88
N ALA A 88 -19.89 0.42 14.25
CA ALA A 88 -21.18 1.08 14.44
C ALA A 88 -21.71 0.94 15.88
N HIS A 89 -21.57 -0.23 16.50
CA HIS A 89 -21.92 -0.44 17.91
C HIS A 89 -21.06 0.39 18.86
N SER A 90 -19.75 0.46 18.62
CA SER A 90 -18.83 1.30 19.39
C SER A 90 -19.25 2.78 19.35
N ARG A 91 -19.59 3.31 18.17
CA ARG A 91 -20.10 4.68 18.01
C ARG A 91 -21.42 4.90 18.77
N LYS A 92 -22.36 3.95 18.70
CA LYS A 92 -23.63 4.02 19.45
C LYS A 92 -23.40 4.01 20.96
N LYS A 93 -22.47 3.17 21.45
CA LYS A 93 -22.11 3.08 22.88
C LYS A 93 -21.53 4.41 23.38
N LYS A 94 -20.55 4.98 22.67
CA LYS A 94 -19.97 6.30 23.01
C LYS A 94 -21.03 7.41 23.06
N LYS A 95 -21.96 7.43 22.09
CA LYS A 95 -23.05 8.41 22.06
C LYS A 95 -24.01 8.25 23.25
N ALA A 96 -24.30 7.02 23.67
CA ALA A 96 -25.13 6.76 24.85
C ALA A 96 -24.44 7.19 26.15
N GLU A 97 -23.14 6.97 26.27
CA GLU A 97 -22.33 7.42 27.42
C GLU A 97 -22.27 8.95 27.50
N HIS A 98 -22.05 9.63 26.37
CA HIS A 98 -22.08 11.10 26.31
C HIS A 98 -23.45 11.68 26.69
N LYS A 99 -24.55 11.02 26.29
CA LYS A 99 -25.91 11.45 26.68
C LYS A 99 -26.17 11.27 28.18
N LYS A 100 -25.60 10.23 28.81
CA LYS A 100 -25.68 10.05 30.27
C LYS A 100 -24.94 11.15 31.02
N LEU A 101 -23.74 11.51 30.56
CA LEU A 101 -22.95 12.60 31.16
C LEU A 101 -23.62 13.97 31.01
N ALA A 102 -24.24 14.23 29.86
CA ALA A 102 -24.96 15.48 29.62
C ALA A 102 -26.24 15.66 30.46
N HIS A 103 -26.77 14.60 31.09
CA HIS A 103 -27.94 14.70 31.98
C HIS A 103 -27.58 14.81 33.47
N GLN A 104 -26.29 14.77 33.81
CA GLN A 104 -25.83 14.80 35.21
C GLN A 104 -25.14 16.12 35.59
N GLY A 105 -25.03 17.08 34.67
CA GLY A 105 -24.36 18.36 34.88
C GLY A 105 -25.28 19.56 34.64
N ASP A 106 -26.33 19.69 35.43
CA ASP A 106 -27.02 20.98 35.59
C ASP A 106 -26.78 21.49 37.01
N SER A 107 -25.57 21.99 37.24
CA SER A 107 -25.31 22.97 38.29
C SER A 107 -23.98 23.68 38.03
N SER A 108 -24.09 25.00 37.91
CA SER A 108 -23.00 25.97 38.12
C SER A 108 -22.06 26.21 36.92
N ILE A 109 -22.50 27.07 35.99
CA ILE A 109 -21.67 27.75 34.99
C ILE A 109 -20.92 28.91 35.67
N PRO A 110 -19.56 28.98 35.63
CA PRO A 110 -18.85 30.24 35.81
C PRO A 110 -18.68 30.92 34.46
N GLN A 111 -19.23 32.13 34.32
CA GLN A 111 -18.90 33.04 33.23
C GLN A 111 -17.44 33.47 33.34
N ALA A 112 -16.64 33.20 32.29
CA ALA A 112 -15.34 33.84 32.10
C ALA A 112 -15.43 34.75 30.86
N THR A 113 -15.57 36.05 31.12
CA THR A 113 -15.18 37.13 30.21
C THR A 113 -13.68 37.33 30.34
N CYS A 114 -12.95 37.55 29.24
CA CYS A 114 -12.15 38.76 29.03
C CYS A 114 -11.31 38.68 27.75
N SER A 115 -11.43 39.74 26.95
CA SER A 115 -10.61 40.14 25.82
C SER A 115 -9.13 40.29 26.18
N THR A 116 -8.19 40.05 25.24
CA THR A 116 -6.94 40.81 25.16
C THR A 116 -6.40 40.80 23.73
N SER A 117 -6.03 42.01 23.31
CA SER A 117 -5.54 42.48 22.02
C SER A 117 -4.10 42.08 21.69
N LEU A 118 -3.80 42.13 20.39
CA LEU A 118 -2.47 42.16 19.75
C LEU A 118 -1.54 43.23 20.36
N PRO A 119 -0.21 43.04 20.21
CA PRO A 119 0.51 43.96 19.33
C PRO A 119 1.50 43.27 18.38
N HIS A 120 1.81 44.07 17.36
CA HIS A 120 2.54 43.81 16.13
C HIS A 120 3.95 44.37 16.31
N ASP A 121 4.99 43.54 16.22
CA ASP A 121 6.38 44.00 16.11
C ASP A 121 7.15 43.12 15.13
N HIS A 122 7.56 43.72 14.01
CA HIS A 122 8.52 43.17 13.05
C HIS A 122 9.80 44.01 13.09
N PRO A 123 10.95 43.42 13.45
CA PRO A 123 12.25 43.96 13.08
C PRO A 123 12.80 43.28 11.82
N SER A 124 13.33 44.15 10.97
CA SER A 124 13.97 43.92 9.68
C SER A 124 15.41 43.39 9.83
N VAL A 125 15.72 42.36 9.03
CA VAL A 125 16.98 42.09 8.30
C VAL A 125 18.30 42.15 9.08
N THR A 126 19.02 41.02 9.11
CA THR A 126 20.40 40.94 8.57
C THR A 126 20.69 39.50 8.13
N ALA A 127 21.05 39.36 6.86
CA ALA A 127 21.59 38.15 6.28
C ALA A 127 23.01 37.96 6.83
N ASP A 128 23.22 36.84 7.51
CA ASP A 128 24.55 36.28 7.70
C ASP A 128 24.51 34.85 7.17
N GLU A 129 24.99 34.69 5.94
CA GLU A 129 25.21 33.42 5.25
C GLU A 129 26.38 32.70 5.94
N THR A 130 26.14 32.18 7.13
CA THR A 130 26.93 31.05 7.62
C THR A 130 26.19 29.79 7.21
N ASN A 131 26.83 29.04 6.30
CA ASN A 131 26.56 27.64 5.96
C ASN A 131 26.59 26.80 7.24
N LEU A 132 25.54 26.90 8.05
CA LEU A 132 25.10 25.89 8.99
C LEU A 132 24.53 24.78 8.12
N PHE A 133 25.44 23.88 7.75
CA PHE A 133 25.10 22.50 7.48
C PHE A 133 24.12 22.09 8.59
N MET A 134 22.83 22.04 8.26
CA MET A 134 21.82 21.51 9.15
C MET A 134 22.11 20.02 9.24
N SER A 135 23.07 19.67 10.10
CA SER A 135 23.05 18.41 10.84
C SER A 135 21.83 18.51 11.74
N SER A 136 20.64 18.42 11.13
CA SER A 136 19.47 18.03 11.87
C SER A 136 19.82 16.63 12.32
N ASP A 137 20.17 16.48 13.60
CA ASP A 137 20.00 15.25 14.36
C ASP A 137 18.49 14.91 14.30
N HIS A 138 17.98 14.62 13.11
CA HIS A 138 16.79 13.84 12.95
C HIS A 138 17.19 12.49 13.49
N ASP A 139 16.76 12.26 14.73
CA ASP A 139 16.58 10.95 15.28
C ASP A 139 15.79 10.15 14.23
N ASP A 140 16.53 9.46 13.33
CA ASP A 140 16.09 8.52 12.28
C ASP A 140 15.50 7.27 12.96
N THR A 141 14.61 7.53 13.90
CA THR A 141 13.91 6.54 14.68
C THR A 141 12.91 5.90 13.74
N LEU A 142 12.79 4.58 13.79
CA LEU A 142 11.80 3.84 13.00
C LEU A 142 10.39 4.47 13.07
N THR A 143 10.02 5.00 14.22
CA THR A 143 8.75 5.73 14.43
C THR A 143 8.59 6.92 13.49
N THR A 144 9.63 7.74 13.33
CA THR A 144 9.63 8.91 12.43
C THR A 144 9.45 8.45 10.98
N ILE A 145 10.20 7.43 10.58
CA ILE A 145 10.13 6.91 9.21
C ILE A 145 8.77 6.28 8.89
N ILE A 146 8.18 5.52 9.82
CA ILE A 146 6.82 4.98 9.67
C ILE A 146 5.81 6.12 9.54
N LEU A 147 5.96 7.20 10.31
CA LEU A 147 5.08 8.36 10.24
C LEU A 147 5.21 9.11 8.89
N GLU A 148 6.43 9.36 8.45
CA GLU A 148 6.70 9.99 7.16
C GLU A 148 6.18 9.13 6.01
N SER A 149 6.39 7.80 6.09
CA SER A 149 5.86 6.84 5.11
C SER A 149 4.34 6.90 5.06
N ARG A 150 3.64 7.06 6.19
CA ARG A 150 2.17 7.22 6.19
C ARG A 150 1.73 8.48 5.46
N LEU A 151 2.43 9.58 5.68
CA LEU A 151 2.14 10.83 5.00
C LEU A 151 2.40 10.70 3.49
N ALA A 152 3.51 10.07 3.11
CA ALA A 152 3.84 9.76 1.73
C ALA A 152 2.74 8.91 1.07
N VAL A 153 2.33 7.80 1.70
CA VAL A 153 1.27 6.92 1.18
C VAL A 153 -0.08 7.63 1.08
N THR A 154 -0.43 8.45 2.08
CA THR A 154 -1.70 9.21 2.08
C THR A 154 -1.75 10.22 0.94
N ASN A 155 -0.62 10.86 0.62
CA ASN A 155 -0.54 11.83 -0.47
C ASN A 155 -0.39 11.14 -1.84
N TRP A 156 0.19 9.95 -1.88
CA TRP A 156 0.43 9.19 -3.08
C TRP A 156 -0.83 8.50 -3.61
N THR A 157 -1.61 7.82 -2.77
CA THR A 157 -2.73 6.95 -3.20
C THR A 157 -3.76 7.67 -4.10
N PHE A 158 -4.29 6.96 -5.10
CA PHE A 158 -5.35 7.48 -5.99
C PHE A 158 -6.72 7.66 -5.31
N ASP A 159 -6.87 7.18 -4.06
CA ASP A 159 -8.13 7.21 -3.29
C ASP A 159 -9.33 6.62 -4.06
N TRP A 160 -9.10 5.52 -4.78
CA TRP A 160 -10.17 4.79 -5.50
C TRP A 160 -11.06 3.94 -4.59
N GLY A 161 -10.81 3.99 -3.28
CA GLY A 161 -11.48 3.21 -2.26
C GLY A 161 -10.97 1.78 -2.19
N ALA A 162 -11.86 0.86 -1.84
CA ALA A 162 -11.51 -0.56 -1.66
C ALA A 162 -11.05 -1.22 -2.98
N GLU A 163 -10.11 -2.17 -2.87
CA GLU A 163 -9.46 -2.85 -4.00
C GLU A 163 -10.45 -3.46 -5.00
N ASN A 164 -11.57 -4.00 -4.52
CA ASN A 164 -12.61 -4.56 -5.39
C ASN A 164 -13.31 -3.54 -6.30
N LEU A 165 -13.07 -2.23 -6.10
CA LEU A 165 -13.59 -1.14 -6.92
C LEU A 165 -12.56 -0.61 -7.93
N TRP A 166 -11.28 -0.95 -7.80
CA TRP A 166 -10.20 -0.35 -8.59
C TRP A 166 -10.39 -0.58 -10.09
N ASP A 167 -10.72 -1.79 -10.52
CA ASP A 167 -10.94 -2.10 -11.94
C ASP A 167 -12.06 -1.23 -12.55
N ARG A 168 -13.17 -1.07 -11.82
CA ARG A 168 -14.28 -0.22 -12.25
C ARG A 168 -13.86 1.24 -12.35
N ARG A 169 -13.07 1.74 -11.40
CA ARG A 169 -12.57 3.14 -11.37
C ARG A 169 -11.60 3.39 -12.51
N PHE A 170 -10.62 2.51 -12.67
CA PHE A 170 -9.66 2.55 -13.77
C PHE A 170 -10.36 2.62 -15.14
N ASN A 171 -11.33 1.71 -15.37
CA ASN A 171 -12.08 1.70 -16.63
C ASN A 171 -12.92 2.97 -16.84
N HIS A 172 -13.42 3.58 -15.77
CA HIS A 172 -14.14 4.86 -15.84
C HIS A 172 -13.21 6.02 -16.21
N GLU A 173 -12.04 6.12 -15.59
CA GLU A 173 -11.04 7.15 -15.92
C GLU A 173 -10.52 6.99 -17.35
N LEU A 174 -10.20 5.75 -17.76
CA LEU A 174 -9.78 5.45 -19.12
C LEU A 174 -10.86 5.78 -20.16
N ALA A 175 -12.13 5.47 -19.88
CA ALA A 175 -13.24 5.86 -20.77
C ALA A 175 -13.37 7.39 -20.87
N THR A 176 -13.18 8.10 -19.76
CA THR A 176 -13.19 9.57 -19.72
C THR A 176 -12.03 10.15 -20.53
N ALA A 177 -10.82 9.61 -20.41
CA ALA A 177 -9.66 9.99 -21.20
C ALA A 177 -9.89 9.74 -22.69
N ARG A 178 -10.43 8.58 -23.06
CA ARG A 178 -10.79 8.24 -24.45
C ARG A 178 -11.76 9.24 -25.07
N ASN A 179 -12.76 9.69 -24.30
CA ASN A 179 -13.70 10.71 -24.75
C ASN A 179 -13.05 12.08 -25.00
N ARG A 180 -11.91 12.37 -24.36
CA ARG A 180 -11.12 13.60 -24.54
C ARG A 180 -10.09 13.50 -25.68
N GLY A 181 -9.90 12.31 -26.25
CA GLY A 181 -9.01 12.07 -27.40
C GLY A 181 -7.67 11.44 -27.02
N ARG A 182 -6.83 11.20 -28.04
CA ARG A 182 -5.61 10.39 -27.91
C ARG A 182 -4.62 10.95 -26.88
N HIS A 183 -4.34 12.25 -26.93
CA HIS A 183 -3.39 12.87 -26.02
C HIS A 183 -3.76 12.68 -24.54
N ALA A 184 -5.06 12.76 -24.21
CA ALA A 184 -5.53 12.53 -22.85
C ALA A 184 -5.39 11.06 -22.41
N VAL A 185 -5.52 10.11 -23.34
CA VAL A 185 -5.26 8.69 -23.07
C VAL A 185 -3.77 8.45 -22.79
N ASP A 186 -2.89 9.06 -23.59
CA ASP A 186 -1.45 8.94 -23.40
C ASP A 186 -1.03 9.52 -22.04
N THR A 187 -1.49 10.72 -21.69
CA THR A 187 -1.25 11.34 -20.37
C THR A 187 -1.78 10.48 -19.23
N PHE A 188 -2.98 9.90 -19.35
CA PHE A 188 -3.52 9.02 -18.31
C PHE A 188 -2.63 7.80 -18.06
N PHE A 189 -2.05 7.20 -19.09
CA PHE A 189 -1.13 6.07 -18.94
C PHE A 189 0.24 6.50 -18.42
N GLU A 190 0.74 7.68 -18.80
CA GLU A 190 1.95 8.28 -18.22
C GLU A 190 1.77 8.52 -16.72
N ASP A 191 0.63 9.07 -16.30
CA ASP A 191 0.30 9.27 -14.89
C ASP A 191 0.24 7.94 -14.12
N CYS A 192 -0.36 6.89 -14.72
CA CYS A 192 -0.40 5.55 -14.12
C CYS A 192 1.02 4.94 -13.95
N ASP A 193 1.90 5.10 -14.94
CA ASP A 193 3.27 4.59 -14.88
C ASP A 193 4.11 5.36 -13.84
N GLN A 194 3.95 6.68 -13.80
CA GLN A 194 4.58 7.54 -12.81
C GLN A 194 4.13 7.18 -11.39
N HIS A 195 2.82 7.00 -11.18
CA HIS A 195 2.26 6.57 -9.90
C HIS A 195 2.84 5.22 -9.44
N ALA A 196 2.95 4.24 -10.35
CA ALA A 196 3.55 2.95 -10.03
C ALA A 196 5.03 3.06 -9.68
N LYS A 197 5.80 3.97 -10.31
CA LYS A 197 7.20 4.24 -9.96
C LYS A 197 7.32 4.83 -8.56
N GLU A 198 6.53 5.84 -8.25
CA GLU A 198 6.53 6.49 -6.93
C GLU A 198 6.19 5.50 -5.82
N GLY A 199 5.18 4.64 -6.04
CA GLY A 199 4.85 3.60 -5.08
C GLY A 199 5.99 2.58 -4.88
N ARG A 200 6.75 2.24 -5.93
CA ARG A 200 7.95 1.39 -5.80
C ARG A 200 9.06 2.07 -5.01
N ASP A 201 9.21 3.38 -5.12
CA ASP A 201 10.17 4.14 -4.33
C ASP A 201 9.75 4.15 -2.85
N ILE A 202 8.47 4.38 -2.54
CA ILE A 202 7.93 4.26 -1.16
C ILE A 202 8.18 2.86 -0.59
N LEU A 203 7.94 1.80 -1.38
CA LEU A 203 8.22 0.42 -0.96
C LEU A 203 9.71 0.18 -0.67
N ARG A 204 10.61 0.83 -1.42
CA ARG A 204 12.05 0.76 -1.18
C ARG A 204 12.41 1.44 0.13
N ASP A 205 11.83 2.59 0.42
CA ASP A 205 12.07 3.34 1.66
C ASP A 205 11.55 2.56 2.89
N LEU A 206 10.35 1.97 2.79
CA LEU A 206 9.80 1.08 3.82
C LEU A 206 10.66 -0.15 4.07
N LYS A 207 11.32 -0.69 3.03
CA LYS A 207 12.27 -1.79 3.18
C LYS A 207 13.49 -1.36 3.99
N PHE A 208 14.08 -0.21 3.70
CA PHE A 208 15.20 0.31 4.47
C PHE A 208 14.81 0.61 5.92
N ALA A 209 13.59 1.09 6.15
CA ALA A 209 13.06 1.30 7.50
C ALA A 209 13.08 0.01 8.34
N ALA A 210 12.71 -1.13 7.73
CA ALA A 210 12.69 -2.42 8.41
C ALA A 210 14.09 -2.94 8.79
N GLU A 211 15.17 -2.41 8.20
CA GLU A 211 16.55 -2.79 8.50
C GLU A 211 17.15 -1.97 9.67
N LEU A 212 16.47 -0.90 10.10
CA LEU A 212 16.93 -0.06 11.20
C LEU A 212 16.80 -0.77 12.54
N ARG A 213 17.79 -0.53 13.41
CA ARG A 213 17.76 -1.02 14.78
C ARG A 213 16.79 -0.17 15.59
N VAL A 214 15.99 -0.84 16.42
CA VAL A 214 14.97 -0.21 17.25
C VAL A 214 15.31 -0.45 18.71
N ASP A 215 15.70 0.62 19.39
CA ASP A 215 15.88 0.62 20.84
C ASP A 215 14.54 0.95 21.51
N SER A 216 13.58 0.02 21.43
CA SER A 216 12.23 0.19 21.99
C SER A 216 11.72 -1.09 22.64
N THR A 217 10.60 -1.00 23.34
CA THR A 217 9.99 -2.18 23.96
C THR A 217 9.43 -3.14 22.90
N PHE A 218 9.31 -4.43 23.25
CA PHE A 218 8.77 -5.44 22.34
C PHE A 218 7.35 -5.10 21.83
N ASP A 219 6.50 -4.55 22.70
CA ASP A 219 5.13 -4.17 22.31
C ASP A 219 5.13 -2.99 21.32
N GLU A 220 6.01 -2.01 21.48
CA GLU A 220 6.20 -0.90 20.52
C GLU A 220 6.74 -1.40 19.19
N ILE A 221 7.75 -2.28 19.19
CA ILE A 221 8.29 -2.89 17.97
C ILE A 221 7.20 -3.67 17.24
N ARG A 222 6.38 -4.45 17.96
CA ARG A 222 5.27 -5.19 17.36
C ARG A 222 4.24 -4.26 16.73
N ASP A 223 3.89 -3.17 17.42
CA ASP A 223 2.94 -2.19 16.91
C ASP A 223 3.48 -1.49 15.65
N LEU A 224 4.72 -0.98 15.69
CA LEU A 224 5.39 -0.39 14.52
C LEU A 224 5.48 -1.37 13.35
N PHE A 225 5.79 -2.64 13.61
CA PHE A 225 5.84 -3.67 12.58
C PHE A 225 4.49 -3.88 11.90
N LEU A 226 3.39 -4.01 12.67
CA LEU A 226 2.05 -4.18 12.10
C LEU A 226 1.67 -2.96 11.26
N GLN A 227 2.00 -1.76 11.73
CA GLN A 227 1.76 -0.52 11.00
C GLN A 227 2.55 -0.45 9.69
N GLY A 228 3.83 -0.82 9.71
CA GLY A 228 4.67 -0.91 8.51
C GLY A 228 4.17 -1.97 7.54
N TYR A 229 3.74 -3.13 8.04
CA TYR A 229 3.17 -4.21 7.23
C TYR A 229 1.89 -3.77 6.49
N ASP A 230 0.97 -3.12 7.19
CA ASP A 230 -0.26 -2.60 6.58
C ASP A 230 0.05 -1.57 5.46
N LEU A 231 1.04 -0.71 5.67
CA LEU A 231 1.51 0.24 4.64
C LEU A 231 2.09 -0.48 3.42
N VAL A 232 3.01 -1.43 3.64
CA VAL A 232 3.60 -2.23 2.56
C VAL A 232 2.50 -2.92 1.76
N LEU A 233 1.54 -3.56 2.42
CA LEU A 233 0.45 -4.26 1.74
C LEU A 233 -0.43 -3.31 0.91
N SER A 234 -0.76 -2.13 1.46
CA SER A 234 -1.53 -1.11 0.76
C SER A 234 -0.81 -0.59 -0.49
N VAL A 235 0.46 -0.22 -0.36
CA VAL A 235 1.24 0.31 -1.50
C VAL A 235 1.50 -0.78 -2.53
N ALA A 236 1.89 -1.98 -2.10
CA ALA A 236 2.21 -3.09 -2.98
C ALA A 236 1.01 -3.54 -3.82
N SER A 237 -0.18 -3.62 -3.22
CA SER A 237 -1.40 -3.97 -3.95
C SER A 237 -1.75 -2.92 -5.01
N GLU A 238 -1.71 -1.64 -4.66
CA GLU A 238 -2.03 -0.53 -5.59
C GLU A 238 -0.99 -0.43 -6.71
N VAL A 239 0.32 -0.45 -6.41
CA VAL A 239 1.39 -0.52 -7.42
C VAL A 239 1.15 -1.70 -8.37
N LYS A 240 0.87 -2.88 -7.81
CA LYS A 240 0.71 -4.08 -8.63
C LYS A 240 -0.50 -3.99 -9.54
N PHE A 241 -1.59 -3.40 -9.07
CA PHE A 241 -2.76 -3.13 -9.90
C PHE A 241 -2.39 -2.28 -11.12
N PHE A 242 -1.68 -1.16 -10.93
CA PHE A 242 -1.28 -0.29 -12.03
C PHE A 242 -0.29 -0.97 -12.99
N GLU A 243 0.71 -1.69 -12.48
CA GLU A 243 1.64 -2.46 -13.33
C GLU A 243 0.90 -3.45 -14.23
N VAL A 244 -0.06 -4.20 -13.67
CA VAL A 244 -0.86 -5.16 -14.44
C VAL A 244 -1.72 -4.45 -15.48
N LYS A 245 -2.31 -3.30 -15.16
CA LYS A 245 -3.10 -2.53 -16.13
C LYS A 245 -2.23 -1.92 -17.23
N LEU A 246 -1.05 -1.42 -16.91
CA LEU A 246 -0.12 -0.90 -17.90
C LEU A 246 0.33 -2.01 -18.87
N ASP A 247 0.63 -3.21 -18.37
CA ASP A 247 0.98 -4.36 -19.21
C ASP A 247 -0.19 -4.81 -20.11
N GLU A 248 -1.43 -4.77 -19.59
CA GLU A 248 -2.65 -5.11 -20.34
C GLU A 248 -2.90 -4.17 -21.53
N TYR A 249 -2.71 -2.86 -21.35
CA TYR A 249 -3.09 -1.85 -22.33
C TYR A 249 -1.92 -1.29 -23.16
N CYS A 250 -0.71 -1.29 -22.62
CA CYS A 250 0.50 -0.73 -23.21
C CYS A 250 1.67 -1.73 -23.12
N PRO A 251 1.57 -2.92 -23.74
CA PRO A 251 2.63 -3.92 -23.65
C PRO A 251 3.93 -3.35 -24.22
N ALA A 252 5.03 -3.54 -23.49
CA ALA A 252 6.36 -2.99 -23.81
C ALA A 252 6.91 -3.41 -25.19
N VAL A 253 6.31 -4.43 -25.82
CA VAL A 253 6.67 -4.91 -27.15
C VAL A 253 5.46 -4.78 -28.08
N PRO A 254 5.57 -4.03 -29.20
CA PRO A 254 4.57 -4.06 -30.25
C PRO A 254 4.36 -5.50 -30.69
N SER A 255 3.13 -6.00 -30.54
CA SER A 255 2.80 -7.38 -30.91
C SER A 255 3.05 -7.76 -32.38
N THR A 256 3.46 -6.79 -33.21
CA THR A 256 3.87 -6.93 -34.61
C THR A 256 5.31 -7.43 -34.80
N GLN A 257 6.18 -7.44 -33.78
CA GLN A 257 7.56 -7.97 -33.90
C GLN A 257 7.75 -9.41 -33.39
N CYS A 258 6.72 -10.06 -32.86
CA CYS A 258 6.83 -11.43 -32.33
C CYS A 258 6.36 -12.52 -33.31
N SER A 259 6.10 -12.17 -34.58
CA SER A 259 5.61 -13.11 -35.61
C SER A 259 6.52 -13.24 -36.83
N ASP A 260 7.85 -13.15 -36.67
CA ASP A 260 8.82 -13.57 -37.70
C ASP A 260 9.09 -15.09 -37.66
N ILE A 261 8.04 -15.88 -37.40
CA ILE A 261 8.07 -17.33 -37.55
C ILE A 261 7.28 -17.69 -38.81
N ARG A 262 8.05 -17.79 -39.89
CA ARG A 262 7.82 -18.66 -41.05
C ARG A 262 6.62 -18.31 -41.92
N HIS A 263 6.82 -17.35 -42.81
CA HIS A 263 6.32 -17.55 -44.18
C HIS A 263 7.05 -18.77 -44.76
N TYR A 264 6.44 -19.96 -44.67
CA TYR A 264 6.81 -21.03 -45.58
C TYR A 264 6.46 -20.55 -46.99
N ALA A 265 7.50 -20.33 -47.79
CA ALA A 265 7.36 -20.12 -49.21
C ALA A 265 6.48 -21.24 -49.78
N SER A 266 5.35 -20.85 -50.37
CA SER A 266 4.56 -21.75 -51.20
C SER A 266 5.43 -22.21 -52.36
N GLY A 267 5.92 -23.44 -52.26
CA GLY A 267 6.52 -24.15 -53.38
C GLY A 267 5.46 -24.36 -54.46
N ILE A 268 5.87 -23.96 -55.66
CA ILE A 268 5.30 -24.15 -57.00
C ILE A 268 4.49 -25.45 -57.17
#